data_AF-A0A1C5QGU7-F1
#
_entry.id   AF-A0A1C5QGU7-F1
#
_cell.length_a   1.000
_cell.length_b   1.000
_cell.length_c   1.000
_cell.angle_alpha   90.00
_cell.angle_beta   90.00
_cell.angle_gamma   90.00
#
_symmetry.space_group_name_H-M   'P 1'
#
loop_
_entity.id
_entity.type
_entity.pdbx_description
1 polymer ?
#
loop_
_entity_poly.entity_id
_entity_poly.type
_entity_poly.pdbx_seq_one_letter_code
_entity_poly.pdbx_strand_id
1 'polypeptide(L)'
;MSLCEINKHIKDLGEKISNMDTQALSKSFLDKINYNIIDRIISGEHEISKDNKDKNKSNLPIKIGTITISNIGSTYREQKGAIAMLDIIPPQVCVIGFGAILEKPGIYINESSEKTIGIRKVLPICLAFDHRALDFGEVIPFIKKLDSVFENPSIIKDL
;
A
#
# COMPACT_ATOMS: atom_id res chain seq x y z
N MET A 1 17.02 -26.75 -3.88
CA MET A 1 17.13 -26.50 -5.32
C MET A 1 18.59 -26.26 -5.68
N SER A 2 19.12 -26.99 -6.65
CA SER A 2 20.42 -26.76 -7.24
C SER A 2 20.40 -25.56 -8.20
N LEU A 3 21.56 -24.99 -8.49
CA LEU A 3 21.71 -23.91 -9.49
C LEU A 3 21.17 -24.31 -10.88
N CYS A 4 21.26 -25.60 -11.23
CA CYS A 4 20.75 -26.12 -12.50
C CYS A 4 19.20 -26.12 -12.54
N GLU A 5 18.56 -26.49 -11.43
CA GLU A 5 17.10 -26.44 -11.29
C GLU A 5 16.56 -25.01 -11.35
N ILE A 6 17.25 -24.06 -10.70
CA ILE A 6 16.92 -22.64 -10.75
C ILE A 6 17.01 -22.12 -12.19
N ASN A 7 18.10 -22.44 -12.90
CA ASN A 7 18.31 -21.95 -14.26
C ASN A 7 17.27 -22.54 -15.24
N LYS A 8 16.91 -23.83 -15.08
CA LYS A 8 15.80 -24.44 -15.83
C LYS A 8 14.48 -23.73 -15.57
N HIS A 9 14.19 -23.36 -14.32
CA HIS A 9 12.99 -22.63 -13.95
C HIS A 9 12.94 -21.22 -14.56
N ILE A 10 14.06 -20.50 -14.57
CA ILE A 10 14.17 -19.17 -15.19
C ILE A 10 13.90 -19.26 -16.69
N LYS A 11 14.44 -20.29 -17.36
CA LYS A 11 14.25 -20.49 -18.80
C LYS A 11 12.78 -20.82 -19.15
N ASP A 12 12.17 -21.71 -18.37
CA ASP A 12 10.76 -22.11 -18.50
C ASP A 12 9.81 -20.92 -18.23
N LEU A 13 10.16 -20.06 -17.26
CA LEU A 13 9.44 -18.82 -16.99
C LEU A 13 9.57 -17.83 -18.16
N GLY A 14 10.76 -17.73 -18.76
CA GLY A 14 11.00 -16.90 -19.94
C GLY A 14 10.12 -17.28 -21.13
N GLU A 15 10.01 -18.57 -21.44
CA GLU A 15 9.11 -19.08 -22.49
C GLU A 15 7.63 -18.85 -22.17
N LYS A 16 7.23 -18.99 -20.90
CA LYS A 16 5.85 -18.69 -20.47
C LYS A 16 5.51 -17.22 -20.63
N ILE A 17 6.43 -16.32 -20.30
CA ILE A 17 6.24 -14.87 -20.45
C ILE A 17 6.18 -14.51 -21.94
N SER A 18 7.05 -15.09 -22.79
CA SER A 18 7.04 -14.79 -24.23
C SER A 18 5.77 -15.27 -24.93
N ASN A 19 5.17 -16.36 -24.45
CA ASN A 19 3.94 -16.92 -25.00
C ASN A 19 2.67 -16.37 -24.33
N MET A 20 2.81 -15.39 -23.44
CA MET A 20 1.68 -14.82 -22.71
C MET A 20 0.83 -13.96 -23.66
N ASP A 21 -0.44 -14.32 -23.82
CA ASP A 21 -1.38 -13.56 -24.65
C ASP A 21 -1.74 -12.24 -23.95
N THR A 22 -1.11 -11.17 -24.42
CA THR A 22 -1.30 -9.80 -23.92
C THR A 22 -2.71 -9.29 -24.18
N GLN A 23 -3.40 -9.76 -25.22
CA GLN A 23 -4.77 -9.36 -25.52
C GLN A 23 -5.76 -10.02 -24.56
N ALA A 24 -5.59 -11.31 -24.27
CA ALA A 24 -6.40 -12.00 -23.26
C ALA A 24 -6.21 -11.39 -21.86
N LEU A 25 -4.96 -11.03 -21.50
CA LEU A 25 -4.68 -10.35 -20.23
C LEU A 25 -5.39 -8.99 -20.18
N SER A 26 -5.22 -8.15 -21.21
CA SER A 26 -5.90 -6.85 -21.30
C SER A 26 -7.41 -6.99 -21.20
N LYS A 27 -8.00 -7.96 -21.91
CA LYS A 27 -9.44 -8.22 -21.84
C LYS A 27 -9.88 -8.63 -20.44
N SER A 28 -9.13 -9.51 -19.77
CA SER A 28 -9.43 -9.91 -18.39
C SER A 28 -9.39 -8.73 -17.41
N PHE A 29 -8.50 -7.76 -17.63
CA PHE A 29 -8.51 -6.51 -16.87
C PHE A 29 -9.74 -5.66 -17.19
N LEU A 30 -10.05 -5.44 -18.47
CA LEU A 30 -11.20 -4.65 -18.90
C LEU A 30 -12.54 -5.22 -18.42
N ASP A 31 -12.71 -6.55 -18.48
CA ASP A 31 -13.92 -7.24 -18.03
C ASP A 31 -14.15 -7.12 -16.51
N LYS A 32 -13.06 -6.89 -15.74
CA LYS A 32 -13.11 -6.70 -14.29
C LYS A 32 -13.22 -5.23 -13.89
N ILE A 33 -13.00 -4.30 -14.81
CA ILE A 33 -13.23 -2.88 -14.57
C ILE A 33 -14.74 -2.64 -14.60
N ASN A 34 -15.29 -2.25 -13.45
CA ASN A 34 -16.68 -1.86 -13.38
C ASN A 34 -16.85 -0.44 -13.94
N TYR A 35 -17.13 -0.34 -15.23
CA TYR A 35 -17.34 0.95 -15.91
C TYR A 35 -18.44 1.79 -15.26
N ASN A 36 -19.46 1.16 -14.65
CA ASN A 36 -20.50 1.91 -13.93
C ASN A 36 -19.93 2.68 -12.72
N ILE A 37 -18.88 2.17 -12.07
CA ILE A 37 -18.20 2.90 -10.98
C ILE A 37 -17.42 4.07 -11.57
N ILE A 38 -16.73 3.88 -12.69
CA ILE A 38 -15.98 4.93 -13.38
C ILE A 38 -16.92 6.03 -13.84
N ASP A 39 -18.04 5.68 -14.49
CA ASP A 39 -19.04 6.62 -14.96
C ASP A 39 -19.69 7.38 -13.81
N ARG A 40 -19.92 6.73 -12.66
CA ARG A 40 -20.39 7.39 -11.44
C ARG A 40 -19.36 8.36 -10.85
N ILE A 41 -18.08 8.01 -10.84
CA ILE A 41 -16.99 8.91 -10.42
C ILE A 41 -16.91 10.12 -11.35
N ILE A 42 -16.93 9.89 -12.66
CA ILE A 42 -16.90 10.94 -13.70
C ILE A 42 -18.14 11.86 -13.57
N SER A 43 -19.31 11.27 -13.29
CA SER A 43 -20.57 12.00 -13.10
C SER A 43 -20.67 12.67 -11.72
N GLY A 44 -19.71 12.44 -10.82
CA GLY A 44 -19.68 13.01 -9.47
C GLY A 44 -20.61 12.33 -8.45
N GLU A 45 -21.19 11.18 -8.76
CA GLU A 45 -22.10 10.42 -7.90
C GLU A 45 -21.33 9.44 -6.99
N HIS A 46 -20.85 9.93 -5.84
CA HIS A 46 -20.17 9.09 -4.84
C HIS A 46 -21.13 8.59 -3.76
N GLU A 47 -21.28 7.26 -3.63
CA GLU A 47 -21.80 6.63 -2.40
C GLU A 47 -20.64 6.40 -1.43
N ILE A 48 -20.64 7.16 -0.33
CA ILE A 48 -19.76 6.89 0.81
C ILE A 48 -20.28 5.60 1.48
N SER A 49 -19.37 4.66 1.78
CA SER A 49 -19.68 3.47 2.58
C SER A 49 -20.43 3.90 3.85
N LYS A 50 -21.69 3.46 3.97
CA LYS A 50 -22.62 3.85 5.04
C LYS A 50 -22.15 3.29 6.37
N ASP A 51 -21.34 4.06 7.08
CA ASP A 51 -21.14 3.86 8.53
C ASP A 51 -21.58 5.08 9.36
N ASN A 52 -22.28 6.05 8.74
CA ASN A 52 -22.83 7.19 9.45
C ASN A 52 -24.36 7.20 9.36
N LYS A 53 -25.00 7.07 10.53
CA LYS A 53 -26.45 7.10 10.79
C LYS A 53 -27.13 8.44 10.49
N ASP A 54 -26.53 9.35 9.72
CA ASP A 54 -27.12 10.65 9.40
C ASP A 54 -27.49 10.75 7.91
N LYS A 55 -28.81 10.75 7.66
CA LYS A 55 -29.45 10.72 6.34
C LYS A 55 -29.35 12.03 5.53
N ASN A 56 -28.56 13.02 5.93
CA ASN A 56 -28.55 14.36 5.29
C ASN A 56 -27.16 14.81 4.82
N LYS A 57 -26.52 14.05 3.92
CA LYS A 57 -25.35 14.52 3.15
C LYS A 57 -25.39 14.01 1.71
N SER A 58 -26.40 14.43 0.94
CA SER A 58 -26.18 14.57 -0.50
C SER A 58 -25.21 15.74 -0.69
N ASN A 59 -24.03 15.46 -1.23
CA ASN A 59 -22.98 16.44 -1.59
C ASN A 59 -22.18 17.02 -0.41
N LEU A 60 -21.46 16.19 0.36
CA LEU A 60 -20.27 16.71 1.01
C LEU A 60 -19.11 16.65 0.01
N PRO A 61 -18.49 17.78 -0.39
CA PRO A 61 -17.32 17.74 -1.25
C PRO A 61 -16.23 16.89 -0.59
N ILE A 62 -15.49 16.11 -1.38
CA ILE A 62 -14.28 15.41 -0.93
C ILE A 62 -13.46 16.45 -0.16
N LYS A 63 -13.35 16.28 1.17
CA LYS A 63 -12.57 17.22 1.98
C LYS A 63 -11.15 17.18 1.46
N ILE A 64 -10.69 18.32 0.97
CA ILE A 64 -9.31 18.48 0.53
C ILE A 64 -8.42 18.36 1.78
N GLY A 65 -7.73 17.24 1.90
CA GLY A 65 -6.71 17.02 2.92
C GLY A 65 -5.31 17.37 2.41
N THR A 66 -4.34 17.48 3.32
CA THR A 66 -2.92 17.71 2.98
C THR A 66 -2.19 16.41 2.65
N ILE A 67 -2.64 15.30 3.24
CA ILE A 67 -2.06 13.95 3.12
C ILE A 67 -3.16 12.96 2.73
N THR A 68 -2.87 12.08 1.77
CA THR A 68 -3.71 10.91 1.45
C THR A 68 -3.12 9.63 2.02
N ILE A 69 -3.98 8.78 2.56
CA ILE A 69 -3.61 7.44 3.02
C ILE A 69 -4.29 6.40 2.12
N SER A 70 -3.49 5.48 1.57
CA SER A 70 -3.96 4.36 0.76
C SER A 70 -3.54 3.05 1.42
N ASN A 71 -4.50 2.17 1.73
CA ASN A 71 -4.23 0.87 2.36
C ASN A 71 -4.66 -0.29 1.46
N ILE A 72 -3.76 -0.67 0.54
CA ILE A 72 -3.99 -1.80 -0.38
C ILE A 72 -3.97 -3.13 0.38
N GLY A 73 -3.17 -3.24 1.45
CA GLY A 73 -3.08 -4.46 2.26
C GLY A 73 -4.41 -4.87 2.91
N SER A 74 -5.32 -3.92 3.15
CA SER A 74 -6.67 -4.21 3.66
C SER A 74 -7.55 -4.94 2.62
N THR A 75 -7.35 -4.64 1.33
CA THR A 75 -8.13 -5.19 0.22
C THR A 75 -7.49 -6.46 -0.34
N TYR A 76 -6.17 -6.45 -0.54
CA TYR A 76 -5.42 -7.58 -1.09
C TYR A 76 -4.35 -8.07 -0.10
N ARG A 77 -4.77 -8.89 0.86
CA ARG A 77 -3.92 -9.41 1.95
C ARG A 77 -2.82 -10.37 1.48
N GLU A 78 -3.00 -11.01 0.34
CA GLU A 78 -2.02 -11.97 -0.22
C GLU A 78 -0.93 -11.30 -1.06
N GLN A 79 -0.94 -9.97 -1.15
CA GLN A 79 0.04 -9.20 -1.91
C GLN A 79 1.45 -9.40 -1.33
N LYS A 80 2.38 -9.93 -2.11
CA LYS A 80 3.74 -10.28 -1.63
C LYS A 80 4.80 -9.19 -1.85
N GLY A 81 4.41 -8.00 -2.27
CA GLY A 81 5.32 -6.91 -2.65
C GLY A 81 5.22 -5.67 -1.76
N ALA A 82 5.79 -4.57 -2.22
CA ALA A 82 5.54 -3.23 -1.68
C ALA A 82 4.82 -2.39 -2.73
N ILE A 83 4.22 -1.29 -2.30
CA ILE A 83 3.71 -0.27 -3.23
C ILE A 83 4.92 0.43 -3.83
N ALA A 84 5.05 0.39 -5.15
CA ALA A 84 6.20 0.95 -5.86
C ALA A 84 5.97 2.39 -6.34
N MET A 85 4.71 2.80 -6.51
CA MET A 85 4.35 4.10 -7.05
C MET A 85 3.09 4.62 -6.37
N LEU A 86 3.11 5.91 -6.05
CA LEU A 86 2.00 6.67 -5.49
C LEU A 86 1.96 8.01 -6.20
N ASP A 87 0.79 8.40 -6.68
CA ASP A 87 0.59 9.70 -7.30
C ASP A 87 -0.03 10.67 -6.29
N ILE A 88 0.60 11.82 -6.14
CA ILE A 88 0.06 12.94 -5.37
C ILE A 88 -0.89 13.69 -6.29
N ILE A 89 -2.15 13.84 -5.86
CA ILE A 89 -3.14 14.63 -6.58
C ILE A 89 -3.24 16.01 -5.93
N PRO A 90 -2.78 17.09 -6.61
CA PRO A 90 -2.90 18.44 -6.07
C PRO A 90 -4.35 18.77 -5.68
N PRO A 91 -4.55 19.49 -4.56
CA PRO A 91 -3.56 20.26 -3.79
C PRO A 91 -2.89 19.49 -2.63
N GLN A 92 -2.97 18.16 -2.60
CA GLN A 92 -2.23 17.35 -1.60
C GLN A 92 -0.73 17.45 -1.83
N VAL A 93 0.05 17.21 -0.77
CA VAL A 93 1.52 17.27 -0.82
C VAL A 93 2.19 15.97 -0.38
N CYS A 94 1.42 14.99 0.08
CA CYS A 94 1.94 13.71 0.57
C CYS A 94 0.92 12.58 0.39
N VAL A 95 1.39 11.40 0.02
CA VAL A 95 0.62 10.15 0.00
C VAL A 95 1.40 9.06 0.73
N ILE A 96 0.70 8.32 1.59
CA ILE A 96 1.23 7.17 2.33
C ILE A 96 0.48 5.92 1.89
N GLY A 97 1.22 4.96 1.34
CA GLY A 97 0.71 3.67 0.90
C GLY A 97 1.09 2.55 1.88
N PHE A 98 0.11 1.75 2.30
CA PHE A 98 0.30 0.55 3.11
C PHE A 98 0.04 -0.71 2.28
N GLY A 99 1.06 -1.57 2.18
CA GLY A 99 0.97 -2.91 1.61
C GLY A 99 0.38 -3.94 2.58
N ALA A 100 0.28 -5.19 2.15
CA ALA A 100 -0.10 -6.29 3.05
C ALA A 100 1.03 -6.60 4.05
N ILE A 101 0.66 -7.09 5.24
CA ILE A 101 1.65 -7.56 6.22
C ILE A 101 2.34 -8.81 5.67
N LEU A 102 3.67 -8.77 5.63
CA LEU A 102 4.50 -9.85 5.13
C LEU A 102 5.21 -10.57 6.27
N GLU A 103 5.33 -11.89 6.18
CA GLU A 103 6.24 -12.66 7.02
C GLU A 103 7.61 -12.76 6.33
N LYS A 104 8.65 -12.25 6.98
CA LYS A 104 10.03 -12.25 6.46
C LYS A 104 11.03 -12.65 7.55
N PRO A 105 12.14 -13.31 7.20
CA PRO A 105 13.23 -13.49 8.15
C PRO A 105 13.79 -12.12 8.57
N GLY A 106 13.97 -11.91 9.87
CA GLY A 106 14.49 -10.66 10.42
C GLY A 106 15.23 -10.90 11.73
N ILE A 107 16.10 -9.95 12.08
CA ILE A 107 16.86 -9.98 13.32
C ILE A 107 16.05 -9.28 14.41
N TYR A 108 16.03 -9.86 15.62
CA TYR A 108 15.45 -9.25 16.81
C TYR A 108 16.31 -9.57 18.04
N ILE A 109 16.11 -8.83 19.13
CA ILE A 109 16.74 -9.10 20.42
C ILE A 109 15.83 -10.04 21.21
N ASN A 110 16.36 -11.19 21.64
CA ASN A 110 15.63 -12.16 22.45
C ASN A 110 15.61 -11.75 23.93
N GLU A 111 14.94 -12.55 24.78
CA GLU A 111 14.86 -12.32 26.23
C GLU A 111 16.23 -12.30 26.92
N SER A 112 17.24 -12.97 26.33
CA SER A 112 18.62 -13.00 26.80
C SER A 112 19.47 -11.81 26.30
N SER A 113 18.87 -10.82 25.65
CA SER A 113 19.56 -9.66 25.05
C SER A 113 20.50 -9.99 23.88
N GLU A 114 20.28 -11.11 23.20
CA GLU A 114 21.10 -11.58 22.08
C GLU A 114 20.39 -11.36 20.73
N LYS A 115 21.16 -11.05 19.69
CA LYS A 115 20.65 -10.93 18.31
C LYS A 115 20.33 -12.31 17.76
N THR A 116 19.05 -12.57 17.50
CA THR A 116 18.54 -13.83 16.95
C THR A 116 17.82 -13.58 15.63
N ILE A 117 17.85 -14.55 14.71
CA ILE A 117 17.04 -14.53 13.47
C ILE A 117 15.74 -15.27 13.72
N GLY A 118 14.62 -14.68 13.32
CA GLY A 118 13.30 -15.31 13.37
C GLY A 118 12.36 -14.78 12.29
N ILE A 119 11.17 -15.35 12.22
CA ILE A 119 10.11 -14.86 11.34
C ILE A 119 9.52 -13.59 11.97
N ARG A 120 9.47 -12.50 11.19
CA ARG A 120 8.95 -11.20 11.61
C ARG A 120 7.82 -10.76 10.69
N LYS A 121 6.84 -10.08 11.26
CA LYS A 121 5.82 -9.35 10.51
C LYS A 121 6.40 -8.00 10.08
N VAL A 122 6.36 -7.72 8.79
CA VAL A 122 6.84 -6.48 8.18
C VAL A 122 5.67 -5.83 7.45
N LEU A 123 5.38 -4.56 7.78
CA LEU A 123 4.40 -3.75 7.07
C LEU A 123 5.15 -2.90 6.01
N PRO A 124 4.98 -3.18 4.70
CA PRO A 124 5.56 -2.34 3.67
C PRO A 124 4.84 -0.99 3.61
N ILE A 125 5.59 0.08 3.78
CA ILE A 125 5.09 1.46 3.70
C ILE A 125 5.81 2.16 2.54
N CYS A 126 5.05 2.82 1.68
CA CYS A 126 5.56 3.72 0.66
C CYS A 126 5.15 5.15 1.02
N LEU A 127 6.10 6.07 1.03
CA LEU A 127 5.87 7.49 1.31
C LEU A 127 6.31 8.29 0.08
N ALA A 128 5.38 9.02 -0.53
CA ALA A 128 5.65 9.95 -1.60
C ALA A 128 5.23 11.35 -1.15
N PHE A 129 6.09 12.34 -1.36
CA PHE A 129 5.79 13.74 -1.01
C PHE A 129 6.36 14.71 -2.03
N ASP A 130 5.72 15.87 -2.17
CA ASP A 130 6.16 16.94 -3.04
C ASP A 130 7.34 17.68 -2.40
N HIS A 131 8.54 17.51 -2.96
CA HIS A 131 9.77 18.14 -2.47
C HIS A 131 9.78 19.67 -2.52
N ARG A 132 8.83 20.29 -3.22
CA ARG A 132 8.65 21.75 -3.22
C ARG A 132 7.93 22.22 -1.96
N ALA A 133 7.16 21.34 -1.33
CA ALA A 133 6.37 21.62 -0.13
C ALA A 133 6.99 21.06 1.15
N LEU A 134 7.65 19.90 1.06
CA LEU A 134 8.25 19.20 2.19
C LEU A 134 9.68 18.77 1.87
N ASP A 135 10.55 18.79 2.88
CA ASP A 135 11.90 18.23 2.80
C ASP A 135 12.12 17.15 3.88
N PHE A 136 13.34 16.61 3.94
CA PHE A 136 13.66 15.60 4.96
C PHE A 136 13.74 16.16 6.39
N GLY A 137 13.82 17.48 6.57
CA GLY A 137 13.74 18.13 7.87
C GLY A 137 12.39 17.87 8.55
N GLU A 138 11.31 17.93 7.78
CA GLU A 138 9.95 17.63 8.27
C GLU A 138 9.61 16.13 8.22
N VAL A 139 10.08 15.43 7.18
CA VAL A 139 9.72 14.02 6.95
C VAL A 139 10.41 13.06 7.94
N ILE A 140 11.67 13.29 8.31
CA ILE A 140 12.38 12.40 9.25
C ILE A 140 11.72 12.35 10.64
N PRO A 141 11.40 13.49 11.29
CA PRO A 141 10.68 13.49 12.56
C PRO A 141 9.33 12.75 12.48
N PHE A 142 8.60 12.92 11.38
CA PHE A 142 7.35 12.19 11.14
C PHE A 142 7.58 10.67 11.10
N ILE A 143 8.56 10.20 10.33
CA ILE A 143 8.90 8.77 10.25
C ILE A 143 9.32 8.22 11.61
N LYS A 144 10.17 8.94 12.36
CA LYS A 144 10.59 8.53 13.71
C LYS A 144 9.41 8.43 14.67
N LYS A 145 8.44 9.35 14.57
CA LYS A 145 7.22 9.29 15.40
C LYS A 145 6.38 8.07 15.01
N LEU A 146 6.28 7.77 13.72
CA LEU A 146 5.57 6.60 13.20
C LEU A 146 6.22 5.30 13.68
N ASP A 147 7.56 5.19 13.65
CA ASP A 147 8.30 4.05 14.19
C ASP A 147 8.03 3.87 15.69
N SER A 148 8.08 4.95 16.47
CA SER A 148 7.78 4.93 17.91
C SER A 148 6.35 4.45 18.21
N VAL A 149 5.37 4.84 17.41
CA VAL A 149 3.98 4.37 17.53
C VAL A 149 3.86 2.89 17.21
N PHE A 150 4.57 2.39 16.20
CA PHE A 150 4.54 0.97 15.85
C PHE A 150 5.31 0.08 16.83
N GLU A 151 6.39 0.57 17.43
CA GLU A 151 7.10 -0.13 18.51
C GLU A 151 6.29 -0.17 19.80
N ASN A 152 5.55 0.89 20.12
CA ASN A 152 4.69 0.95 21.29
C ASN A 152 3.29 1.49 20.95
N PRO A 153 2.38 0.61 20.51
CA PRO A 153 1.00 1.00 20.17
C PRO A 153 0.22 1.61 21.33
N SER A 154 0.66 1.41 22.58
CA SER A 154 0.00 1.96 23.77
C SER A 154 -0.03 3.48 23.75
N ILE A 155 0.94 4.13 23.10
CA ILE A 155 1.02 5.59 22.93
C ILE A 155 -0.25 6.16 22.29
N ILE A 156 -0.96 5.38 21.46
CA ILE A 156 -2.20 5.82 20.81
C ILE A 156 -3.34 6.00 21.82
N LYS A 157 -3.34 5.27 22.94
CA LYS A 157 -4.40 5.35 23.96
C LYS A 157 -4.33 6.64 24.78
N ASP A 158 -3.17 7.28 24.78
CA ASP A 158 -2.87 8.49 25.57
C ASP A 158 -2.96 9.78 24.74
N LEU A 159 -3.32 9.68 23.45
CA LEU A 159 -3.57 10.79 22.52
C LEU A 159 -5.06 11.15 22.46
#